data_AF-A0A4R8WGX0-F1
#
_entry.id   AF-A0A4R8WGX0-F1
#
_cell.length_a   1.000
_cell.length_b   1.000
_cell.length_c   1.000
_cell.angle_alpha   90.00
_cell.angle_beta   90.00
_cell.angle_gamma   90.00
#
_symmetry.space_group_name_H-M   'P 1'
#
loop_
_entity.id
_entity.type
_entity.pdbx_description
1 polymer ?
#
loop_
_entity_poly.entity_id
_entity_poly.type
_entity_poly.pdbx_seq_one_letter_code
_entity_poly.pdbx_strand_id
1 'polypeptide(L)'
;MSQSTAAGRRDSGRIGCTESKCRGHGLSLTDGAPGGAPPGSRFQAVTDSNGFLSERLLVVAFEGWNDAGEAATGAVGTLKGLLDVSPLAEIDPETYFDYQFNRPTISTGEDGIRVLEWPSAIMYGPTSPGESAVPLAVDAQLRVSGTNAGNIYLLLGTEPSRSWKSFASEILDAALAADVGGIVFLGAMLADVPHTRPISIFVSSDNPQVRAELQIERSSYEGPVGILSVLAIAAEALGIPTLSIWASVPHYVHNAPSPKAMLALIDKLEEIIDVVIPRGDLVNEAAEWQSGIDVLAGEDEEMAAYIAQLEQARDTVDSPEASGEAIAQEFEKYLRKRGDGRDGRADGRADGRPGPEGPRQP
;
A
#
# COMPACT_ATOMS: atom_id res chain seq x y z
N MET A 1 27.05 64.44 18.98
CA MET A 1 26.26 63.83 20.08
C MET A 1 25.27 62.86 19.41
N SER A 2 25.58 61.55 19.36
CA SER A 2 25.11 60.48 20.29
C SER A 2 23.58 60.25 20.15
N GLN A 3 22.96 59.08 19.95
CA GLN A 3 23.28 57.62 19.94
C GLN A 3 22.17 56.92 19.08
N SER A 4 22.41 55.88 18.28
CA SER A 4 22.42 54.42 18.57
C SER A 4 21.22 53.83 19.33
N THR A 5 20.42 52.97 18.67
CA THR A 5 19.78 51.71 19.14
C THR A 5 18.82 51.19 18.04
N ALA A 6 18.49 49.91 17.87
CA ALA A 6 19.13 48.60 17.97
C ALA A 6 18.12 47.63 17.32
N ALA A 7 18.57 46.73 16.46
CA ALA A 7 17.73 45.77 15.75
C ALA A 7 17.31 44.60 16.66
N GLY A 8 16.03 44.22 16.60
CA GLY A 8 15.49 43.01 17.21
C GLY A 8 15.29 41.91 16.17
N ARG A 9 16.26 41.00 16.05
CA ARG A 9 16.08 39.69 15.40
C ARG A 9 15.25 38.80 16.32
N ARG A 10 14.22 38.14 15.79
CA ARG A 10 13.56 37.01 16.46
C ARG A 10 14.32 35.74 16.11
N ASP A 11 14.75 35.05 17.16
CA ASP A 11 15.42 33.76 17.14
C ASP A 11 14.41 32.68 16.72
N SER A 12 14.68 31.99 15.61
CA SER A 12 14.05 30.72 15.26
C SER A 12 14.79 29.62 16.01
N GLY A 13 14.14 29.09 17.05
CA GLY A 13 14.68 28.02 17.89
C GLY A 13 14.93 26.75 17.08
N ARG A 14 16.20 26.49 16.77
CA ARG A 14 16.68 25.14 16.47
C ARG A 14 16.50 24.28 17.72
N ILE A 15 15.65 23.26 17.64
CA ILE A 15 15.68 22.16 18.60
C ILE A 15 16.98 21.40 18.33
N GLY A 16 17.94 21.53 19.24
CA GLY A 16 19.22 20.84 19.18
C GLY A 16 19.05 19.36 19.48
N CYS A 17 19.27 18.51 18.48
CA CYS A 17 19.62 17.10 18.71
C CYS A 17 20.90 17.04 19.55
N THR A 18 20.82 16.50 20.77
CA THR A 18 21.99 16.18 21.57
C THR A 18 22.79 15.06 20.88
N GLU A 19 24.08 15.29 20.65
CA GLU A 19 25.08 14.46 19.91
C GLU A 19 25.28 13.01 20.42
N SER A 20 24.45 12.49 21.33
CA SER A 20 24.61 11.13 21.87
C SER A 20 23.73 10.06 21.21
N LYS A 21 22.75 10.44 20.38
CA LYS A 21 21.82 9.48 19.71
C LYS A 21 22.02 9.32 18.19
N CYS A 22 22.85 10.15 17.56
CA CYS A 22 23.17 10.04 16.13
C CYS A 22 24.51 9.30 15.95
N ARG A 23 24.53 7.98 16.13
CA ARG A 23 25.55 7.13 15.49
C ARG A 23 24.86 6.33 14.40
N GLY A 24 25.11 6.73 13.15
CA GLY A 24 24.58 6.08 11.98
C GLY A 24 24.89 4.59 11.99
N HIS A 25 23.83 3.78 11.93
CA HIS A 25 23.95 2.40 11.50
C HIS A 25 24.07 2.43 9.98
N GLY A 26 25.29 2.37 9.46
CA GLY A 26 25.52 2.13 8.04
C GLY A 26 25.01 0.75 7.67
N LEU A 27 23.79 0.67 7.13
CA LEU A 27 23.20 -0.56 6.61
C LEU A 27 23.76 -0.84 5.22
N SER A 28 24.68 -1.81 5.13
CA SER A 28 25.11 -2.39 3.86
C SER A 28 24.06 -3.41 3.40
N LEU A 29 23.14 -2.99 2.53
CA LEU A 29 22.30 -3.91 1.76
C LEU A 29 23.17 -4.57 0.68
N THR A 30 23.78 -5.71 0.98
CA THR A 30 24.47 -6.57 0.00
C THR A 30 24.05 -8.03 0.16
N ASP A 31 23.79 -8.65 -1.00
CA ASP A 31 23.57 -10.05 -1.37
C ASP A 31 23.55 -11.16 -0.30
N GLY A 32 22.54 -12.02 -0.44
CA GLY A 32 22.22 -13.10 0.50
C GLY A 32 23.26 -14.21 0.64
N ALA A 33 23.48 -14.60 1.89
CA ALA A 33 23.73 -15.98 2.33
C ALA A 33 23.44 -16.07 3.85
N PRO A 34 22.97 -17.21 4.39
CA PRO A 34 22.53 -17.31 5.78
C PRO A 34 23.73 -17.54 6.70
N GLY A 35 23.93 -16.69 7.70
CA GLY A 35 25.06 -16.85 8.62
C GLY A 35 24.99 -16.00 9.88
N GLY A 36 24.62 -16.64 10.99
CA GLY A 36 25.12 -16.36 12.35
C GLY A 36 24.81 -14.99 12.96
N ALA A 37 23.76 -14.93 13.78
CA ALA A 37 23.50 -13.78 14.66
C ALA A 37 24.69 -13.50 15.61
N PRO A 38 25.10 -12.24 15.79
CA PRO A 38 26.10 -11.87 16.79
C PRO A 38 25.52 -11.99 18.21
N PRO A 39 26.31 -12.41 19.21
CA PRO A 39 25.83 -12.53 20.58
C PRO A 39 25.87 -11.16 21.26
N GLY A 40 24.74 -10.72 21.83
CA GLY A 40 24.73 -9.61 22.79
C GLY A 40 23.98 -8.36 22.35
N SER A 41 22.73 -8.50 21.93
CA SER A 41 21.70 -7.50 22.15
C SER A 41 20.43 -8.26 22.48
N ARG A 42 20.00 -8.22 23.74
CA ARG A 42 18.67 -8.69 24.14
C ARG A 42 17.67 -7.69 23.55
N PHE A 43 17.27 -7.90 22.29
CA PHE A 43 15.96 -7.48 21.86
C PHE A 43 14.98 -8.29 22.69
N GLN A 44 14.40 -7.68 23.72
CA GLN A 44 13.16 -8.19 24.27
C GLN A 44 12.18 -8.20 23.10
N ALA A 45 11.75 -9.39 22.70
CA ALA A 45 10.54 -9.51 21.92
C ALA A 45 9.46 -8.78 22.72
N VAL A 46 8.96 -7.68 22.17
CA VAL A 46 7.75 -7.03 22.65
C VAL A 46 6.64 -8.03 22.35
N THR A 47 6.43 -8.94 23.30
CA THR A 47 5.18 -9.67 23.46
C THR A 47 4.26 -8.77 24.25
N ASP A 48 3.85 -7.65 23.66
CA ASP A 48 2.69 -6.91 24.12
C ASP A 48 1.63 -7.01 23.03
N SER A 49 0.47 -7.49 23.44
CA SER A 49 -0.69 -7.90 22.65
C SER A 49 -1.46 -6.72 22.06
N ASN A 50 -0.76 -5.83 21.37
CA ASN A 50 -1.30 -4.72 20.64
C ASN A 50 -1.22 -5.07 19.14
N GLY A 51 -2.37 -5.17 18.47
CA GLY A 51 -2.45 -5.50 17.04
C GLY A 51 -1.82 -4.41 16.17
N PHE A 52 -1.50 -4.73 14.92
CA PHE A 52 -0.93 -3.81 13.93
C PHE A 52 -1.65 -2.45 13.91
N LEU A 53 -2.97 -2.46 14.09
CA LEU A 53 -3.84 -1.27 14.03
C LEU A 53 -3.83 -0.39 15.29
N SER A 54 -3.23 -0.86 16.38
CA SER A 54 -3.14 -0.12 17.65
C SER A 54 -1.86 0.72 17.79
N GLU A 55 -0.96 0.59 16.82
CA GLU A 55 0.28 1.36 16.72
C GLU A 55 0.06 2.71 16.03
N ARG A 56 1.08 3.58 16.11
CA ARG A 56 1.15 4.75 15.21
C ARG A 56 1.38 4.27 13.78
N LEU A 57 0.47 4.62 12.90
CA LEU A 57 0.47 4.17 11.51
C LEU A 57 1.00 5.28 10.61
N LEU A 58 1.98 4.96 9.78
CA LEU A 58 2.42 5.82 8.68
C LEU A 58 1.74 5.38 7.38
N VAL A 59 0.89 6.23 6.82
CA VAL A 59 0.27 6.02 5.50
C VAL A 59 1.14 6.69 4.44
N VAL A 60 1.64 5.91 3.49
CA VAL A 60 2.65 6.32 2.51
C VAL A 60 2.07 6.28 1.11
N ALA A 61 2.24 7.36 0.34
CA ALA A 61 2.01 7.37 -1.10
C ALA A 61 3.09 8.20 -1.80
N PHE A 62 3.50 7.71 -2.98
CA PHE A 62 4.50 8.35 -3.82
C PHE A 62 3.98 8.54 -5.23
N GLU A 63 4.15 9.74 -5.77
CA GLU A 63 3.91 10.04 -7.20
C GLU A 63 4.86 9.23 -8.09
N GLY A 64 4.51 9.11 -9.36
CA GLY A 64 5.35 8.47 -10.37
C GLY A 64 4.88 7.07 -10.71
N TRP A 65 5.80 6.11 -10.78
CA TRP A 65 5.51 4.77 -11.32
C TRP A 65 4.46 4.00 -10.50
N ASN A 66 4.36 4.30 -9.20
CA ASN A 66 3.50 3.59 -8.25
C ASN A 66 2.07 4.15 -8.16
N ASP A 67 1.72 5.18 -8.93
CA ASP A 67 0.49 5.95 -8.70
C ASP A 67 -0.31 6.24 -9.98
N ALA A 68 -0.81 5.17 -10.59
CA ALA A 68 -1.70 5.26 -11.74
C ALA A 68 -2.93 6.14 -11.42
N GLY A 69 -3.17 7.14 -12.26
CA GLY A 69 -4.29 8.06 -12.09
C GLY A 69 -4.20 8.95 -10.85
N GLU A 70 -3.01 9.15 -10.27
CA GLU A 70 -2.81 9.99 -9.06
C GLU A 70 -3.73 9.57 -7.90
N ALA A 71 -4.09 8.28 -7.84
CA ALA A 71 -5.10 7.76 -6.94
C ALA A 71 -4.58 7.65 -5.50
N ALA A 72 -3.37 7.13 -5.31
CA ALA A 72 -2.74 6.94 -4.02
C ALA A 72 -2.31 8.27 -3.40
N THR A 73 -1.61 9.13 -4.15
CA THR A 73 -1.21 10.45 -3.63
C THR A 73 -2.41 11.35 -3.43
N GLY A 74 -3.43 11.28 -4.29
CA GLY A 74 -4.69 11.98 -4.07
C GLY A 74 -5.45 11.50 -2.83
N ALA A 75 -5.44 10.20 -2.53
CA ALA A 75 -6.05 9.66 -1.31
C ALA A 75 -5.34 10.16 -0.04
N VAL A 76 -4.00 10.09 -0.01
CA VAL A 76 -3.22 10.60 1.14
C VAL A 76 -3.26 12.13 1.22
N GLY A 77 -3.35 12.83 0.09
CA GLY A 77 -3.57 14.27 0.01
C GLY A 77 -4.91 14.69 0.62
N THR A 78 -5.97 13.93 0.34
CA THR A 78 -7.29 14.11 0.94
C THR A 78 -7.23 13.91 2.45
N LEU A 79 -6.57 12.85 2.94
CA LEU A 79 -6.32 12.64 4.37
C LEU A 79 -5.58 13.82 5.01
N LYS A 80 -4.52 14.31 4.37
CA LYS A 80 -3.75 15.47 4.85
C LYS A 80 -4.61 16.73 4.97
N GLY A 81 -5.57 16.94 4.07
CA GLY A 81 -6.51 18.07 4.14
C GLY A 81 -7.55 17.95 5.26
N LEU A 82 -7.84 16.72 5.70
CA LEU A 82 -8.88 16.42 6.71
C LEU A 82 -8.32 16.25 8.11
N LEU A 83 -7.08 15.76 8.24
CA LEU A 83 -6.39 15.54 9.50
C LEU A 83 -5.63 16.82 9.92
N ASP A 84 -5.63 17.11 11.22
CA ASP A 84 -4.78 18.17 11.79
C ASP A 84 -3.34 17.66 11.92
N VAL A 85 -2.60 17.73 10.80
CA VAL A 85 -1.21 17.28 10.69
C VAL A 85 -0.28 18.43 10.31
N SER A 86 0.95 18.36 10.82
CA SER A 86 2.03 19.30 10.53
C SER A 86 3.27 18.59 9.96
N PRO A 87 4.08 19.25 9.13
CA PRO A 87 5.33 18.68 8.64
C PRO A 87 6.27 18.34 9.81
N LEU A 88 6.80 17.11 9.83
CA LEU A 88 7.75 16.61 10.82
C LEU A 88 9.16 16.49 10.25
N ALA A 89 9.25 15.96 9.04
CA ALA A 89 10.51 15.77 8.33
C ALA A 89 10.30 16.00 6.84
N GLU A 90 11.26 16.66 6.20
CA GLU A 90 11.32 16.85 4.76
C GLU A 90 12.70 16.39 4.32
N ILE A 91 12.71 15.51 3.32
CA ILE A 91 13.95 14.98 2.75
C ILE A 91 14.58 16.03 1.83
N ASP A 92 15.89 16.24 1.95
CA ASP A 92 16.62 17.16 1.06
C ASP A 92 16.52 16.71 -0.40
N PRO A 93 15.90 17.51 -1.28
CA PRO A 93 15.62 17.07 -2.63
C PRO A 93 16.86 16.93 -3.52
N GLU A 94 17.94 17.68 -3.25
CA GLU A 94 19.12 17.70 -4.15
C GLU A 94 19.80 16.34 -4.25
N THR A 95 19.77 15.57 -3.17
CA THR A 95 20.46 14.28 -3.09
C THR A 95 19.74 13.21 -3.92
N TYR A 96 18.41 13.25 -3.95
CA TYR A 96 17.60 12.10 -4.38
C TYR A 96 16.87 12.30 -5.71
N PHE A 97 16.57 13.54 -6.09
CA PHE A 97 15.80 13.82 -7.31
C PHE A 97 16.70 14.25 -8.47
N ASP A 98 16.37 13.77 -9.67
CA ASP A 98 16.88 14.32 -10.91
C ASP A 98 15.93 15.42 -11.41
N TYR A 99 16.36 16.68 -11.33
CA TYR A 99 15.54 17.82 -11.74
C TYR A 99 15.31 17.95 -13.25
N GLN A 100 15.93 17.12 -14.09
CA GLN A 100 15.55 17.00 -15.50
C GLN A 100 14.30 16.15 -15.68
N PHE A 101 14.12 15.15 -14.81
CA PHE A 101 12.97 14.27 -14.79
C PHE A 101 11.84 14.86 -13.94
N ASN A 102 12.14 15.23 -12.69
CA ASN A 102 11.22 15.84 -11.74
C ASN A 102 11.49 17.35 -11.66
N ARG A 103 10.95 18.11 -12.61
CA ARG A 103 11.21 19.55 -12.72
C ARG A 103 10.51 20.32 -11.60
N PRO A 104 11.17 21.31 -10.96
CA PRO A 104 10.50 22.25 -10.08
C PRO A 104 9.43 23.04 -10.83
N THR A 105 8.31 23.29 -10.17
CA THR A 105 7.19 24.06 -10.70
C THR A 105 7.21 25.46 -10.10
N ILE A 106 6.71 26.43 -10.87
CA ILE A 106 6.54 27.80 -10.38
C ILE A 106 5.06 28.14 -10.35
N SER A 107 4.57 28.49 -9.17
CA SER A 107 3.20 28.91 -8.91
C SER A 107 3.19 30.39 -8.48
N THR A 108 2.02 31.01 -8.48
CA THR A 108 1.81 32.36 -7.92
C THR A 108 0.83 32.22 -6.77
N GLY A 109 1.26 32.58 -5.56
CA GLY A 109 0.41 32.56 -4.37
C GLY A 109 -0.73 33.57 -4.46
N GLU A 110 -1.70 33.46 -3.55
CA GLU A 110 -2.84 34.39 -3.46
C GLU A 110 -2.41 35.85 -3.22
N ASP A 111 -1.23 36.04 -2.63
CA ASP A 111 -0.59 37.33 -2.40
C ASP A 111 0.14 37.89 -3.65
N GLY A 112 0.11 37.16 -4.77
CA GLY A 112 0.79 37.51 -6.02
C GLY A 112 2.29 37.20 -6.01
N ILE A 113 2.83 36.59 -4.94
CA ILE A 113 4.24 36.23 -4.84
C ILE A 113 4.47 34.91 -5.59
N ARG A 114 5.53 34.87 -6.40
CA ARG A 114 5.94 33.64 -7.09
C ARG A 114 6.59 32.69 -6.10
N VAL A 115 6.12 31.44 -6.08
CA VAL A 115 6.66 30.37 -5.24
C VAL A 115 7.27 29.31 -6.16
N LEU A 116 8.47 28.86 -5.82
CA LEU A 116 9.14 27.75 -6.50
C LEU A 116 8.97 26.50 -5.65
N GLU A 117 8.34 25.49 -6.21
CA GLU A 117 8.07 24.21 -5.55
C GLU A 117 9.00 23.14 -6.13
N TRP A 118 9.76 22.49 -5.25
CA TRP A 118 10.69 21.43 -5.60
C TRP A 118 10.00 20.07 -5.41
N PRO A 119 10.38 19.02 -6.16
CA PRO A 119 9.97 17.66 -5.82
C PRO A 119 10.45 17.36 -4.41
N SER A 120 9.60 16.75 -3.59
CA SER A 120 9.87 16.55 -2.17
C SER A 120 9.32 15.22 -1.68
N ALA A 121 9.78 14.80 -0.51
CA ALA A 121 9.14 13.75 0.28
C ALA A 121 9.01 14.26 1.70
N ILE A 122 7.79 14.45 2.16
CA ILE A 122 7.48 15.11 3.43
C ILE A 122 6.66 14.15 4.28
N MET A 123 7.17 13.89 5.48
CA MET A 123 6.45 13.19 6.53
C MET A 123 5.69 14.20 7.38
N TYR A 124 4.40 13.96 7.57
CA TYR A 124 3.50 14.73 8.39
C TYR A 124 3.06 13.89 9.60
N GLY A 125 2.80 14.55 10.71
CA GLY A 125 2.20 13.90 11.88
C GLY A 125 1.24 14.81 12.62
N PRO A 126 0.42 14.24 13.49
CA PRO A 126 -0.67 14.94 14.15
C PRO A 126 -0.16 16.07 15.04
N THR A 127 -0.79 17.24 14.98
CA THR A 127 -0.43 18.40 15.83
C THR A 127 -0.61 18.09 17.32
N SER A 128 -1.54 17.19 17.64
CA SER A 128 -1.74 16.61 18.97
C SER A 128 -1.71 15.09 18.87
N PRO A 129 -0.54 14.44 19.06
CA PRO A 129 -0.44 13.00 19.02
C PRO A 129 -1.33 12.35 20.08
N GLY A 130 -2.05 11.30 19.70
CA GLY A 130 -2.79 10.46 20.63
C GLY A 130 -1.84 9.74 21.58
N GLU A 131 -2.29 9.47 22.81
CA GLU A 131 -1.71 8.37 23.58
C GLU A 131 -2.10 7.07 22.86
N SER A 132 -1.15 6.14 22.63
CA SER A 132 -1.46 4.83 22.04
C SER A 132 -2.70 4.23 22.71
N ALA A 133 -3.65 3.80 21.88
CA ALA A 133 -5.08 3.77 22.23
C ALA A 133 -5.42 3.03 23.54
N VAL A 134 -6.33 3.64 24.33
CA VAL A 134 -7.24 2.93 25.25
C VAL A 134 -8.59 2.79 24.53
N PRO A 135 -9.23 1.61 24.48
CA PRO A 135 -10.44 1.42 23.68
C PRO A 135 -11.71 1.99 24.33
N LEU A 136 -12.58 2.47 23.43
CA LEU A 136 -14.04 2.70 23.51
C LEU A 136 -14.58 3.92 24.29
N ALA A 137 -15.13 4.89 23.54
CA ALA A 137 -16.49 5.39 23.77
C ALA A 137 -17.10 5.98 22.47
N VAL A 138 -18.37 5.67 22.28
CA VAL A 138 -19.22 6.03 21.14
C VAL A 138 -19.69 7.47 21.33
N ASP A 139 -19.35 8.39 20.42
CA ASP A 139 -20.28 9.47 20.09
C ASP A 139 -19.96 10.13 18.74
N ALA A 140 -21.02 10.25 17.95
CA ALA A 140 -21.02 10.73 16.58
C ALA A 140 -21.03 12.25 16.50
N GLN A 141 -20.10 12.80 15.71
CA GLN A 141 -20.25 14.04 14.94
C GLN A 141 -19.37 13.93 13.69
N LEU A 142 -19.89 14.38 12.54
CA LEU A 142 -19.21 14.45 11.23
C LEU A 142 -17.93 15.31 11.27
N ARG A 143 -16.87 14.70 11.79
CA ARG A 143 -15.45 15.01 11.66
C ARG A 143 -14.77 13.67 11.43
N VAL A 144 -13.46 13.64 11.19
CA VAL A 144 -12.73 12.37 11.27
C VAL A 144 -12.93 11.80 12.69
N SER A 145 -13.88 10.89 12.85
CA SER A 145 -14.35 10.38 14.13
C SER A 145 -13.88 8.95 14.29
N GLY A 146 -12.59 8.79 14.53
CA GLY A 146 -11.99 7.56 15.04
C GLY A 146 -11.08 7.91 16.20
N THR A 147 -11.02 7.06 17.22
CA THR A 147 -10.05 7.20 18.33
C THR A 147 -8.59 7.15 17.83
N ASN A 148 -8.37 6.73 16.58
CA ASN A 148 -7.04 6.53 16.00
C ASN A 148 -6.49 7.73 15.21
N ALA A 149 -7.26 8.81 15.00
CA ALA A 149 -6.81 9.95 14.18
C ALA A 149 -5.50 10.58 14.70
N GLY A 150 -5.29 10.61 16.02
CA GLY A 150 -4.06 11.09 16.66
C GLY A 150 -2.85 10.15 16.51
N ASN A 151 -3.01 9.01 15.85
CA ASN A 151 -1.96 8.03 15.60
C ASN A 151 -1.67 7.87 14.09
N ILE A 152 -2.31 8.66 13.22
CA ILE A 152 -2.09 8.62 11.78
C ILE A 152 -1.03 9.64 11.38
N TYR A 153 0.07 9.13 10.83
CA TYR A 153 1.14 9.86 10.19
C TYR A 153 1.01 9.67 8.69
N LEU A 154 1.46 10.65 7.91
CA LEU A 154 1.38 10.61 6.46
C LEU A 154 2.76 10.82 5.86
N LEU A 155 3.09 10.11 4.79
CA LEU A 155 4.24 10.41 3.95
C LEU A 155 3.74 10.60 2.53
N LEU A 156 3.98 11.79 2.00
CA LEU A 156 3.66 12.19 0.64
C LEU A 156 4.93 12.66 -0.05
N GLY A 157 5.13 12.23 -1.29
CA GLY A 157 6.23 12.76 -2.07
C GLY A 157 6.30 12.24 -3.49
N THR A 158 7.34 12.67 -4.19
CA THR A 158 7.72 12.14 -5.51
C THR A 158 8.67 10.95 -5.31
N GLU A 159 8.57 9.91 -6.15
CA GLU A 159 9.52 8.80 -6.11
C GLU A 159 10.96 9.32 -6.39
N PRO A 160 11.96 8.95 -5.57
CA PRO A 160 13.34 9.40 -5.77
C PRO A 160 13.93 8.83 -7.06
N SER A 161 14.82 9.56 -7.71
CA SER A 161 15.47 9.11 -8.96
C SER A 161 16.73 8.27 -8.72
N ARG A 162 17.34 8.39 -7.53
CA ARG A 162 18.61 7.73 -7.18
C ARG A 162 18.76 7.52 -5.68
N SER A 163 19.80 6.79 -5.29
CA SER A 163 20.19 6.61 -3.88
C SER A 163 19.08 6.04 -2.98
N TRP A 164 18.22 5.16 -3.52
CA TRP A 164 17.03 4.64 -2.83
C TRP A 164 17.32 4.01 -1.47
N LYS A 165 18.48 3.37 -1.30
CA LYS A 165 18.90 2.79 -0.02
C LYS A 165 19.06 3.86 1.07
N SER A 166 19.73 4.97 0.73
CA SER A 166 19.91 6.09 1.67
C SER A 166 18.60 6.83 1.92
N PHE A 167 17.81 7.04 0.86
CA PHE A 167 16.48 7.65 0.96
C PHE A 167 15.56 6.86 1.90
N ALA A 168 15.51 5.54 1.74
CA ALA A 168 14.73 4.67 2.61
C ALA A 168 15.22 4.72 4.06
N SER A 169 16.54 4.73 4.29
CA SER A 169 17.10 4.88 5.64
C SER A 169 16.66 6.19 6.29
N GLU A 170 16.71 7.31 5.56
CA GLU A 170 16.37 8.63 6.10
C GLU A 170 14.88 8.74 6.47
N ILE A 171 14.00 8.20 5.62
CA ILE A 171 12.55 8.11 5.91
C ILE A 171 12.29 7.23 7.14
N LEU A 172 12.93 6.06 7.22
CA LEU A 172 12.70 5.13 8.32
C LEU A 172 13.29 5.63 9.64
N ASP A 173 14.40 6.38 9.60
CA ASP A 173 14.93 7.08 10.76
C ASP A 173 13.93 8.12 11.29
N ALA A 174 13.27 8.86 10.39
CA ALA A 174 12.22 9.80 10.76
C ALA A 174 10.98 9.08 11.34
N ALA A 175 10.55 7.97 10.74
CA ALA A 175 9.43 7.16 11.21
C ALA A 175 9.70 6.59 12.62
N LEU A 176 10.90 6.05 12.86
CA LEU A 176 11.33 5.57 14.17
C LEU A 176 11.37 6.70 15.21
N ALA A 177 11.83 7.90 14.82
CA ALA A 177 11.84 9.06 15.72
C ALA A 177 10.42 9.53 16.11
N ALA A 178 9.41 9.20 15.30
CA ALA A 178 8.00 9.46 15.56
C ALA A 178 7.28 8.29 16.26
N ASP A 179 8.00 7.24 16.67
CA ASP A 179 7.47 5.99 17.22
C ASP A 179 6.42 5.31 16.31
N VAL A 180 6.60 5.40 14.99
CA VAL A 180 5.76 4.66 14.04
C VAL A 180 5.96 3.16 14.26
N GLY A 181 4.87 2.45 14.54
CA GLY A 181 4.85 1.01 14.78
C GLY A 181 4.23 0.20 13.64
N GLY A 182 3.69 0.85 12.61
CA GLY A 182 3.21 0.17 11.41
C GLY A 182 3.19 1.09 10.19
N ILE A 183 3.37 0.54 8.99
CA ILE A 183 3.35 1.32 7.74
C ILE A 183 2.33 0.74 6.76
N VAL A 184 1.48 1.61 6.20
CA VAL A 184 0.52 1.28 5.16
C VAL A 184 0.93 1.98 3.86
N PHE A 185 1.35 1.23 2.86
CA PHE A 185 1.69 1.73 1.54
C PHE A 185 0.46 1.70 0.63
N LEU A 186 0.15 2.84 0.02
CA LEU A 186 -0.86 2.95 -1.03
C LEU A 186 -0.18 3.04 -2.39
N GLY A 187 -0.72 2.29 -3.36
CA GLY A 187 -0.31 2.35 -4.75
C GLY A 187 -1.49 2.16 -5.70
N ALA A 188 -1.27 2.49 -6.95
CA ALA A 188 -2.21 2.25 -8.03
C ALA A 188 -1.44 1.84 -9.29
N MET A 189 -1.98 0.86 -10.03
CA MET A 189 -1.35 0.34 -11.24
C MET A 189 -2.36 0.29 -12.38
N LEU A 190 -1.86 0.49 -13.61
CA LEU A 190 -2.67 0.25 -14.81
C LEU A 190 -2.89 -1.24 -15.00
N ALA A 191 -4.13 -1.63 -15.30
CA ALA A 191 -4.54 -3.03 -15.44
C ALA A 191 -5.61 -3.23 -16.52
N ASP A 192 -5.78 -4.48 -16.93
CA ASP A 192 -6.86 -4.93 -17.82
C ASP A 192 -8.16 -5.09 -17.03
N VAL A 193 -8.74 -3.96 -16.63
CA VAL A 193 -9.98 -3.89 -15.85
C VAL A 193 -10.98 -2.92 -16.48
N PRO A 194 -12.29 -3.20 -16.42
CA PRO A 194 -13.31 -2.32 -16.96
C PRO A 194 -13.60 -1.16 -15.98
N HIS A 195 -13.65 0.07 -16.50
CA HIS A 195 -14.01 1.26 -15.71
C HIS A 195 -15.47 1.25 -15.22
N THR A 196 -16.32 0.38 -15.78
CA THR A 196 -17.74 0.21 -15.49
C THR A 196 -18.03 -0.74 -14.31
N ARG A 197 -17.01 -1.37 -13.72
CA ARG A 197 -17.13 -2.21 -12.51
C ARG A 197 -16.45 -1.55 -11.30
N PRO A 198 -16.66 -2.05 -10.07
CA PRO A 198 -15.90 -1.57 -8.91
C PRO A 198 -14.40 -1.72 -9.11
N ILE A 199 -13.62 -0.75 -8.61
CA ILE A 199 -12.16 -0.80 -8.68
C ILE A 199 -11.66 -1.97 -7.82
N SER A 200 -10.78 -2.78 -8.39
CA SER A 200 -10.18 -3.90 -7.67
C SER A 200 -9.09 -3.41 -6.75
N ILE A 201 -9.19 -3.78 -5.47
CA ILE A 201 -8.17 -3.50 -4.48
C ILE A 201 -7.48 -4.79 -4.07
N PHE A 202 -6.16 -4.80 -4.14
CA PHE A 202 -5.31 -5.88 -3.64
C PHE A 202 -4.66 -5.45 -2.34
N VAL A 203 -4.83 -6.25 -1.29
CA VAL A 203 -4.21 -6.03 0.01
C VAL A 203 -3.27 -7.18 0.31
N SER A 204 -2.03 -6.86 0.67
CA SER A 204 -1.03 -7.88 0.97
C SER A 204 -0.02 -7.41 2.01
N SER A 205 0.62 -8.36 2.68
CA SER A 205 1.69 -8.07 3.65
C SER A 205 2.74 -9.18 3.66
N ASP A 206 4.01 -8.78 3.72
CA ASP A 206 5.12 -9.71 3.96
C ASP A 206 5.21 -10.16 5.43
N ASN A 207 4.60 -9.40 6.33
CA ASN A 207 4.57 -9.67 7.76
C ASN A 207 3.55 -10.76 8.13
N PRO A 208 3.98 -11.87 8.77
CA PRO A 208 3.07 -12.95 9.14
C PRO A 208 2.02 -12.58 10.18
N GLN A 209 2.31 -11.63 11.08
CA GLN A 209 1.36 -11.19 12.11
C GLN A 209 0.23 -10.37 11.48
N VAL A 210 0.58 -9.40 10.63
CA VAL A 210 -0.39 -8.59 9.88
C VAL A 210 -1.28 -9.48 9.00
N ARG A 211 -0.70 -10.48 8.32
CA ARG A 211 -1.48 -11.44 7.52
C ARG A 211 -2.49 -12.22 8.36
N ALA A 212 -2.10 -12.70 9.54
CA ALA A 212 -2.98 -13.44 10.44
C ALA A 212 -4.08 -12.54 11.02
N GLU A 213 -3.75 -11.29 11.37
CA GLU A 213 -4.68 -10.31 11.93
C GLU A 213 -5.74 -9.87 10.91
N LEU A 214 -5.33 -9.55 9.69
CA LEU A 214 -6.21 -9.03 8.64
C LEU A 214 -6.76 -10.10 7.68
N GLN A 215 -6.38 -11.37 7.86
CA GLN A 215 -6.74 -12.49 6.97
C GLN A 215 -6.40 -12.23 5.51
N ILE A 216 -5.20 -11.71 5.27
CA ILE A 216 -4.67 -11.39 3.93
C ILE A 216 -3.47 -12.27 3.58
N GLU A 217 -3.17 -12.34 2.30
CA GLU A 217 -2.08 -13.16 1.76
C GLU A 217 -0.81 -12.35 1.48
N ARG A 218 0.29 -13.07 1.25
CA ARG A 218 1.53 -12.48 0.76
C ARG A 218 1.44 -12.23 -0.74
N SER A 219 2.07 -11.15 -1.22
CA SER A 219 2.23 -10.94 -2.66
C SER A 219 3.08 -12.04 -3.30
N SER A 220 2.65 -12.55 -4.45
CA SER A 220 3.42 -13.50 -5.28
C SER A 220 4.16 -12.81 -6.43
N TYR A 221 4.19 -11.47 -6.45
CA TYR A 221 4.77 -10.71 -7.55
C TYR A 221 6.29 -10.84 -7.59
N GLU A 222 6.83 -11.11 -8.79
CA GLU A 222 8.26 -11.06 -9.09
C GLU A 222 8.47 -10.18 -10.32
N GLY A 223 9.32 -9.16 -10.20
CA GLY A 223 9.58 -8.24 -11.30
C GLY A 223 10.19 -6.90 -10.84
N PRO A 224 10.23 -5.90 -11.74
CA PRO A 224 10.61 -4.54 -11.38
C PRO A 224 9.70 -3.97 -10.29
N VAL A 225 10.28 -3.18 -9.38
CA VAL A 225 9.56 -2.56 -8.25
C VAL A 225 9.90 -1.09 -8.14
N GLY A 226 9.00 -0.33 -7.52
CA GLY A 226 9.22 1.07 -7.13
C GLY A 226 9.78 1.22 -5.72
N ILE A 227 9.86 2.47 -5.26
CA ILE A 227 10.38 2.83 -3.93
C ILE A 227 9.58 2.22 -2.79
N LEU A 228 8.27 2.00 -2.96
CA LEU A 228 7.40 1.41 -1.94
C LEU A 228 7.92 0.05 -1.48
N SER A 229 8.33 -0.82 -2.40
CA SER A 229 8.87 -2.15 -2.07
C SER A 229 10.22 -2.06 -1.33
N VAL A 230 11.05 -1.07 -1.67
CA VAL A 230 12.33 -0.85 -0.98
C VAL A 230 12.11 -0.36 0.45
N LEU A 231 11.17 0.58 0.65
CA LEU A 231 10.75 1.03 1.97
C LEU A 231 10.16 -0.13 2.79
N ALA A 232 9.28 -0.93 2.18
CA ALA A 232 8.64 -2.05 2.87
C ALA A 232 9.65 -3.09 3.38
N ILE A 233 10.57 -3.54 2.52
CA ILE A 233 11.60 -4.51 2.90
C ILE A 233 12.54 -3.93 3.98
N ALA A 234 12.92 -2.66 3.85
CA ALA A 234 13.78 -2.00 4.84
C ALA A 234 13.06 -1.81 6.19
N ALA A 235 11.76 -1.48 6.18
CA ALA A 235 10.94 -1.36 7.39
C ALA A 235 10.80 -2.69 8.13
N GLU A 236 10.48 -3.79 7.42
CA GLU A 236 10.39 -5.12 8.00
C GLU A 236 11.72 -5.57 8.62
N ALA A 237 12.85 -5.22 7.99
CA ALA A 237 14.19 -5.51 8.52
C ALA A 237 14.49 -4.75 9.83
N LEU A 238 13.81 -3.62 10.07
CA LEU A 238 13.85 -2.86 11.32
C LEU A 238 12.78 -3.30 12.33
N GLY A 239 11.95 -4.29 11.97
CA GLY A 239 10.86 -4.78 12.82
C GLY A 239 9.60 -3.93 12.79
N ILE A 240 9.46 -3.02 11.82
CA ILE A 240 8.22 -2.26 11.61
C ILE A 240 7.35 -3.04 10.61
N PRO A 241 6.20 -3.60 11.04
CA PRO A 241 5.29 -4.33 10.15
C PRO A 241 4.71 -3.43 9.06
N THR A 242 4.50 -4.02 7.88
CA THR A 242 4.04 -3.30 6.70
C THR A 242 2.79 -3.93 6.08
N LEU A 243 2.00 -3.08 5.43
CA LEU A 243 0.82 -3.45 4.68
C LEU A 243 0.84 -2.70 3.35
N SER A 244 0.46 -3.35 2.25
CA SER A 244 0.33 -2.72 0.93
C SER A 244 -1.09 -2.82 0.41
N ILE A 245 -1.63 -1.72 -0.10
CA ILE A 245 -2.96 -1.61 -0.69
C ILE A 245 -2.79 -1.04 -2.11
N TRP A 246 -3.22 -1.81 -3.12
CA TRP A 246 -3.06 -1.45 -4.53
C TRP A 246 -4.38 -1.38 -5.26
N ALA A 247 -4.64 -0.27 -5.96
CA ALA A 247 -5.80 -0.11 -6.84
C ALA A 247 -5.47 -0.47 -8.30
N SER A 248 -6.40 -1.15 -8.97
CA SER A 248 -6.31 -1.42 -10.41
C SER A 248 -7.06 -0.37 -11.22
N VAL A 249 -6.30 0.45 -11.94
CA VAL A 249 -6.83 1.52 -12.79
C VAL A 249 -6.91 1.02 -14.24
N PRO A 250 -8.03 1.21 -14.94
CA PRO A 250 -8.15 0.84 -16.35
C PRO A 250 -7.06 1.50 -17.21
N HIS A 251 -6.26 0.70 -17.91
CA HIS A 251 -5.08 1.20 -18.66
C HIS A 251 -5.43 2.16 -19.81
N TYR A 252 -6.64 2.09 -20.37
CA TYR A 252 -7.08 2.96 -21.45
C TYR A 252 -7.54 4.35 -20.96
N VAL A 253 -7.65 4.55 -19.65
CA VAL A 253 -8.03 5.83 -19.06
C VAL A 253 -6.77 6.58 -18.64
N HIS A 254 -6.44 7.63 -19.40
CA HIS A 254 -5.19 8.39 -19.21
C HIS A 254 -5.40 9.74 -18.50
N ASN A 255 -6.64 10.10 -18.15
CA ASN A 255 -6.93 11.35 -17.47
C ASN A 255 -6.68 11.17 -15.97
N ALA A 256 -5.55 11.70 -15.49
CA ALA A 256 -5.31 11.92 -14.08
C ALA A 256 -5.98 13.26 -13.64
N PRO A 257 -6.51 13.33 -12.42
CA PRO A 257 -6.64 12.25 -11.44
C PRO A 257 -7.78 11.26 -11.78
N SER A 258 -7.79 10.09 -11.14
CA SER A 258 -8.90 9.12 -11.14
C SER A 258 -9.63 9.14 -9.79
N PRO A 259 -10.72 9.94 -9.64
CA PRO A 259 -11.48 10.02 -8.41
C PRO A 259 -12.08 8.68 -7.97
N LYS A 260 -12.45 7.83 -8.94
CA LYS A 260 -13.00 6.50 -8.66
C LYS A 260 -11.98 5.56 -8.02
N ALA A 261 -10.73 5.58 -8.47
CA ALA A 261 -9.65 4.79 -7.87
C ALA A 261 -9.25 5.33 -6.50
N MET A 262 -9.18 6.66 -6.36
CA MET A 262 -8.95 7.33 -5.08
C MET A 262 -10.02 6.95 -4.03
N LEU A 263 -11.30 6.99 -4.41
CA LEU A 263 -12.41 6.63 -3.55
C LEU A 263 -12.28 5.18 -3.05
N ALA A 264 -11.95 4.24 -3.95
CA ALA A 264 -11.77 2.84 -3.58
C ALA A 264 -10.58 2.62 -2.63
N LEU A 265 -9.48 3.36 -2.77
CA LEU A 265 -8.36 3.35 -1.83
C LEU A 265 -8.75 3.90 -0.46
N ILE A 266 -9.50 5.00 -0.42
CA ILE A 266 -10.01 5.59 0.83
C ILE A 266 -10.97 4.62 1.54
N ASP A 267 -11.90 4.01 0.80
CA ASP A 267 -12.83 3.03 1.35
C ASP A 267 -12.09 1.84 1.95
N LYS A 268 -11.10 1.29 1.25
CA LYS A 268 -10.33 0.15 1.78
C LYS A 268 -9.45 0.55 2.96
N LEU A 269 -8.87 1.75 2.92
CA LEU A 269 -8.06 2.24 4.02
C LEU A 269 -8.92 2.41 5.28
N GLU A 270 -10.09 3.05 5.19
CA GLU A 270 -11.03 3.21 6.30
C GLU A 270 -11.43 1.86 6.92
N GLU A 271 -11.71 0.84 6.10
CA GLU A 271 -12.02 -0.52 6.56
C GLU A 271 -10.89 -1.11 7.42
N ILE A 272 -9.64 -0.77 7.12
CA ILE A 272 -8.46 -1.34 7.77
C ILE A 272 -8.04 -0.52 8.99
N ILE A 273 -7.94 0.81 8.88
CA ILE A 273 -7.34 1.65 9.93
C ILE A 273 -8.34 2.18 10.97
N ASP A 274 -9.63 1.86 10.82
CA ASP A 274 -10.74 2.27 11.69
C ASP A 274 -10.80 3.80 11.89
N VAL A 275 -10.71 4.52 10.78
CA VAL A 275 -10.80 5.99 10.73
C VAL A 275 -11.87 6.38 9.73
N VAL A 276 -12.86 7.16 10.19
CA VAL A 276 -13.89 7.71 9.31
C VAL A 276 -13.31 8.88 8.51
N ILE A 277 -13.24 8.75 7.19
CA ILE A 277 -12.70 9.77 6.28
C ILE A 277 -13.87 10.47 5.56
N PRO A 278 -14.13 11.78 5.73
CA PRO A 278 -15.14 12.43 4.91
C PRO A 278 -14.85 12.32 3.41
N ARG A 279 -15.80 11.80 2.61
CA ARG A 279 -15.63 11.67 1.15
C ARG A 279 -15.79 12.99 0.40
N GLY A 280 -16.43 13.99 1.00
CA GLY A 280 -16.72 15.27 0.33
C GLY A 280 -17.46 15.05 -1.00
N ASP A 281 -16.99 15.72 -2.06
CA ASP A 281 -17.53 15.60 -3.41
C ASP A 281 -16.96 14.41 -4.21
N LEU A 282 -16.01 13.65 -3.64
CA LEU A 282 -15.30 12.58 -4.35
C LEU A 282 -16.22 11.50 -4.93
N VAL A 283 -17.35 11.23 -4.27
CA VAL A 283 -18.37 10.30 -4.78
C VAL A 283 -19.03 10.82 -6.06
N ASN A 284 -19.32 12.12 -6.11
CA ASN A 284 -19.89 12.76 -7.29
C ASN A 284 -18.84 12.82 -8.40
N GLU A 285 -17.61 13.23 -8.07
CA GLU A 285 -16.48 13.28 -9.01
C GLU A 285 -16.20 11.89 -9.63
N ALA A 286 -16.27 10.81 -8.84
CA ALA A 286 -16.12 9.45 -9.35
C ALA A 286 -17.23 9.05 -10.34
N ALA A 287 -18.47 9.46 -10.07
CA ALA A 287 -19.62 9.19 -10.95
C ALA A 287 -19.54 10.02 -12.26
N GLU A 288 -19.14 11.28 -12.16
CA GLU A 288 -18.92 12.15 -13.32
C GLU A 288 -17.76 11.64 -14.19
N TRP A 289 -16.65 11.24 -13.56
CA TRP A 289 -15.50 10.63 -14.22
C TRP A 289 -15.91 9.38 -14.99
N GLN A 290 -16.68 8.47 -14.37
CA GLN A 290 -17.14 7.26 -15.02
C GLN A 290 -18.04 7.58 -16.22
N SER A 291 -19.02 8.48 -16.03
CA SER A 291 -19.93 8.90 -17.10
C SER A 291 -19.19 9.54 -18.27
N GLY A 292 -18.13 10.31 -18.00
CA GLY A 292 -17.28 10.90 -19.02
C GLY A 292 -16.55 9.85 -19.86
N ILE A 293 -16.06 8.78 -19.24
CA ILE A 293 -15.41 7.67 -19.96
C ILE A 293 -16.44 6.86 -20.73
N ASP A 294 -17.63 6.61 -20.18
CA ASP A 294 -18.71 5.91 -20.88
C ASP A 294 -19.06 6.58 -22.21
N VAL A 295 -19.12 7.93 -22.23
CA VAL A 295 -19.36 8.71 -23.46
C VAL A 295 -18.23 8.53 -24.46
N LEU A 296 -16.98 8.68 -24.05
CA LEU A 296 -15.81 8.53 -24.93
C LEU A 296 -15.67 7.10 -25.46
N ALA A 297 -15.93 6.11 -24.61
CA ALA A 297 -15.92 4.69 -24.94
C ALA A 297 -17.02 4.32 -25.94
N GLY A 298 -18.21 4.93 -25.81
CA GLY A 298 -19.35 4.67 -26.68
C GLY A 298 -19.21 5.24 -28.11
N GLU A 299 -18.28 6.15 -28.34
CA GLU A 299 -18.00 6.71 -29.68
C GLU A 299 -17.13 5.77 -30.55
N ASP A 300 -16.51 4.75 -29.96
CA ASP A 300 -15.61 3.80 -30.62
C ASP A 300 -16.10 2.35 -30.40
N GLU A 301 -16.60 1.72 -31.47
CA GLU A 301 -17.12 0.35 -31.43
C GLU A 301 -16.07 -0.69 -31.03
N GLU A 302 -14.79 -0.49 -31.40
CA GLU A 302 -13.71 -1.41 -31.03
C GLU A 302 -13.40 -1.30 -29.54
N MET A 303 -13.34 -0.08 -29.01
CA MET A 303 -13.15 0.17 -27.58
C MET A 303 -14.33 -0.37 -26.76
N ALA A 304 -15.57 -0.15 -27.19
CA ALA A 304 -16.76 -0.69 -26.53
C ALA A 304 -16.75 -2.23 -26.49
N ALA A 305 -16.39 -2.88 -27.61
CA ALA A 305 -16.26 -4.34 -27.66
C ALA A 305 -15.14 -4.86 -26.75
N TYR A 306 -14.02 -4.15 -26.67
CA TYR A 306 -12.92 -4.49 -25.77
C TYR A 306 -13.33 -4.37 -24.30
N ILE A 307 -14.00 -3.27 -23.91
CA ILE A 307 -14.50 -3.08 -22.54
C ILE A 307 -15.48 -4.19 -22.16
N ALA A 308 -16.39 -4.59 -23.07
CA ALA A 308 -17.32 -5.68 -22.83
C ALA A 308 -16.59 -7.03 -22.57
N GLN A 309 -15.44 -7.28 -23.22
CA GLN A 309 -14.62 -8.45 -22.93
C GLN A 309 -14.00 -8.38 -21.52
N LEU A 310 -13.50 -7.21 -21.12
CA LEU A 310 -12.97 -6.99 -19.77
C LEU A 310 -14.05 -7.17 -18.69
N GLU A 311 -15.26 -6.68 -18.95
CA GLU A 311 -16.44 -6.91 -18.10
C GLU A 311 -16.75 -8.38 -17.95
N GLN A 312 -16.82 -9.13 -19.05
CA GLN A 312 -17.10 -10.57 -19.00
C GLN A 312 -16.02 -11.33 -18.21
N ALA A 313 -14.74 -11.01 -18.46
CA ALA A 313 -13.63 -11.62 -17.74
C ALA A 313 -13.73 -11.32 -16.23
N ARG A 314 -14.07 -10.08 -15.87
CA ARG A 314 -14.22 -9.66 -14.48
C ARG A 314 -15.39 -10.34 -13.79
N ASP A 315 -16.57 -10.30 -14.40
CA ASP A 315 -17.80 -10.87 -13.83
C ASP A 315 -17.68 -12.39 -13.66
N THR A 316 -16.87 -13.06 -14.49
CA THR A 316 -16.55 -14.49 -14.33
C THR A 316 -15.75 -14.76 -13.07
N VAL A 317 -14.74 -13.93 -12.77
CA VAL A 317 -13.90 -14.05 -11.57
C VAL A 317 -14.70 -13.73 -10.30
N ASP A 318 -15.54 -12.70 -10.34
CA ASP A 318 -16.37 -12.28 -9.20
C ASP A 318 -17.60 -13.20 -8.99
N SER A 319 -17.86 -14.15 -9.89
CA SER A 319 -19.02 -15.03 -9.79
C SER A 319 -18.93 -15.97 -8.56
N PRO A 320 -20.04 -16.17 -7.82
CA PRO A 320 -20.07 -17.08 -6.66
C PRO A 320 -19.65 -18.52 -7.00
N GLU A 321 -19.89 -18.94 -8.24
CA GLU A 321 -19.55 -20.28 -8.77
C GLU A 321 -18.04 -20.45 -9.01
N ALA A 322 -17.29 -19.36 -9.17
CA ALA A 322 -15.83 -19.36 -9.27
C ALA A 322 -15.13 -19.30 -7.89
N SER A 323 -15.87 -19.15 -6.79
CA SER A 323 -15.29 -19.21 -5.45
C SER A 323 -14.63 -20.57 -5.19
N GLY A 324 -13.46 -20.57 -4.55
CA GLY A 324 -12.71 -21.80 -4.27
C GLY A 324 -13.54 -22.86 -3.51
N GLU A 325 -14.52 -22.43 -2.74
CA GLU A 325 -15.49 -23.29 -2.03
C GLU A 325 -16.49 -23.95 -2.97
N ALA A 326 -17.02 -23.26 -3.99
CA ALA A 326 -17.92 -23.83 -4.99
C ALA A 326 -17.19 -24.84 -5.90
N ILE A 327 -15.94 -24.52 -6.29
CA ILE A 327 -15.08 -25.43 -7.04
C ILE A 327 -14.73 -26.68 -6.20
N ALA A 328 -14.44 -26.51 -4.91
CA ALA A 328 -14.21 -27.61 -3.98
C ALA A 328 -15.46 -28.48 -3.79
N GLN A 329 -16.65 -27.89 -3.66
CA GLN A 329 -17.91 -28.63 -3.53
C GLN A 329 -18.27 -29.43 -4.79
N GLU A 330 -18.06 -28.89 -5.99
CA GLU A 330 -18.25 -29.64 -7.24
C GLU A 330 -17.18 -30.73 -7.42
N PHE A 331 -15.93 -30.50 -6.97
CA PHE A 331 -14.89 -31.52 -6.94
C PHE A 331 -15.23 -32.69 -5.99
N GLU A 332 -15.72 -32.40 -4.78
CA GLU A 332 -16.21 -33.42 -3.83
C GLU A 332 -17.40 -34.21 -4.39
N LYS A 333 -18.34 -33.53 -5.06
CA LYS A 333 -19.50 -34.14 -5.73
C LYS A 333 -19.08 -35.03 -6.89
N TYR A 334 -18.06 -34.64 -7.65
CA TYR A 334 -17.46 -35.45 -8.71
C TYR A 334 -16.76 -36.71 -8.16
N LEU A 335 -16.04 -36.60 -7.04
CA LEU A 335 -15.40 -37.74 -6.37
C LEU A 335 -16.43 -38.71 -5.78
N ARG A 336 -17.51 -38.22 -5.15
CA ARG A 336 -18.64 -39.05 -4.68
C ARG A 336 -19.28 -39.85 -5.82
N LYS A 337 -19.44 -39.24 -6.99
CA LYS A 337 -20.03 -39.89 -8.18
C LYS A 337 -19.16 -41.01 -8.75
N ARG A 338 -17.85 -41.03 -8.44
CA ARG A 338 -16.91 -42.09 -8.85
C ARG A 338 -16.72 -43.19 -7.80
N GLY A 339 -16.99 -42.88 -6.53
CA GLY A 339 -16.93 -43.84 -5.41
C GLY A 339 -18.05 -44.88 -5.41
N ASP A 340 -19.18 -44.61 -6.08
CA ASP A 340 -20.37 -45.46 -6.07
C ASP A 340 -20.40 -46.53 -7.21
N GLY A 341 -19.28 -46.69 -7.94
CA GLY A 341 -19.20 -47.53 -9.14
C GLY A 341 -18.36 -48.80 -9.03
N ARG A 342 -17.74 -49.10 -7.89
CA ARG A 342 -16.97 -50.33 -7.68
C ARG A 342 -17.16 -50.84 -6.26
N ASP A 343 -18.23 -51.60 -6.05
CA ASP A 343 -18.22 -52.75 -5.15
C ASP A 343 -19.39 -53.66 -5.48
N GLY A 344 -19.10 -54.73 -6.24
CA GLY A 344 -20.10 -55.70 -6.61
C GLY A 344 -19.65 -56.71 -7.66
N ARG A 345 -18.75 -57.63 -7.28
CA ARG A 345 -18.87 -59.09 -7.54
C ARG A 345 -17.59 -59.83 -7.14
N ALA A 346 -17.70 -60.58 -6.04
CA ALA A 346 -16.91 -61.76 -5.77
C ALA A 346 -17.50 -62.99 -6.52
N ASP A 347 -16.72 -64.08 -6.53
CA ASP A 347 -16.94 -65.42 -7.10
C ASP A 347 -16.46 -65.59 -8.56
N GLY A 348 -15.59 -66.53 -8.94
CA GLY A 348 -14.92 -67.65 -8.27
C GLY A 348 -14.51 -68.70 -9.32
N ARG A 349 -13.37 -69.39 -9.11
CA ARG A 349 -12.88 -70.64 -9.79
C ARG A 349 -12.56 -70.54 -11.30
N ALA A 350 -11.71 -71.35 -11.93
CA ALA A 350 -10.63 -72.31 -11.64
C ALA A 350 -10.01 -72.69 -13.02
N ASP A 351 -8.90 -73.45 -13.00
CA ASP A 351 -8.20 -74.10 -14.14
C ASP A 351 -7.42 -73.16 -15.10
N GLY A 352 -6.15 -73.39 -15.43
CA GLY A 352 -5.31 -74.58 -15.34
C GLY A 352 -4.81 -74.95 -16.74
N ARG A 353 -3.55 -74.60 -17.08
CA ARG A 353 -2.57 -75.39 -17.87
C ARG A 353 -1.36 -74.55 -18.38
N PRO A 354 -0.22 -75.19 -18.72
CA PRO A 354 1.12 -74.60 -18.58
C PRO A 354 1.90 -74.38 -19.89
N GLY A 355 2.90 -73.47 -19.83
CA GLY A 355 4.16 -73.42 -20.62
C GLY A 355 4.07 -73.15 -22.14
N PRO A 356 5.15 -72.71 -22.83
CA PRO A 356 6.56 -72.94 -22.50
C PRO A 356 7.52 -71.73 -22.61
N GLU A 357 8.74 -71.95 -22.10
CA GLU A 357 9.96 -71.13 -22.15
C GLU A 357 10.44 -70.86 -23.60
N GLY A 358 10.83 -69.62 -23.93
CA GLY A 358 12.23 -69.18 -24.04
C GLY A 358 12.52 -68.67 -25.47
N PRO A 359 13.72 -68.11 -25.81
CA PRO A 359 14.84 -67.68 -24.99
C PRO A 359 15.32 -66.23 -25.25
N ARG A 360 16.39 -65.88 -24.55
CA ARG A 360 17.08 -64.59 -24.35
C ARG A 360 17.75 -64.00 -25.60
N GLN A 361 17.69 -62.66 -25.68
CA GLN A 361 18.73 -61.62 -25.89
C GLN A 361 19.89 -61.85 -26.89
N PRO A 362 20.47 -60.76 -27.42
CA PRO A 362 21.53 -60.03 -26.69
C PRO A 362 21.09 -58.67 -26.11
#